data_AF-A0A1I3PU54-F1
#
_entry.id   AF-A0A1I3PU54-F1
#
_cell.length_a   1.000
_cell.length_b   1.000
_cell.length_c   1.000
_cell.angle_alpha   90.00
_cell.angle_beta   90.00
_cell.angle_gamma   90.00
#
_symmetry.space_group_name_H-M   'P 1'
#
loop_
_entity.id
_entity.type
_entity.pdbx_description
1 polymer ?
#
loop_
_entity_poly.entity_id
_entity_poly.type
_entity_poly.pdbx_seq_one_letter_code
_entity_poly.pdbx_strand_id
1 'polypeptide(L)' 'MTEIELFRARADEAGSAAAGCNLDNVRERHLRSQAAWEAMAVRAERVATQRALNEAEKEARAVSF' A
#
# COMPACT_ATOMS: atom_id res chain seq x y z
N MET A 1 7.77 7.29 8.60
CA MET A 1 7.41 6.38 7.50
C MET A 1 6.26 5.50 7.98
N THR A 2 5.08 5.65 7.40
CA THR A 2 3.89 4.81 7.67
C THR A 2 4.01 3.46 6.96
N GLU A 3 3.16 2.48 7.31
CA GLU A 3 3.11 1.20 6.59
C GLU A 3 2.76 1.40 5.11
N ILE A 4 1.86 2.34 4.79
CA ILE A 4 1.49 2.68 3.41
C ILE A 4 2.72 3.19 2.65
N GLU A 5 3.45 4.14 3.22
CA GLU A 5 4.67 4.71 2.62
C GLU A 5 5.74 3.63 2.40
N LEU A 6 5.91 2.72 3.37
CA LEU A 6 6.83 1.60 3.24
C LEU A 6 6.42 0.67 2.09
N PHE A 7 5.16 0.25 2.04
CA PHE A 7 4.68 -0.66 1.00
C PHE A 7 4.76 -0.04 -0.40
N ARG A 8 4.45 1.26 -0.53
CA ARG A 8 4.63 2.00 -1.79
C ARG A 8 6.10 2.06 -2.20
N ALA A 9 7.00 2.42 -1.27
CA ALA A 9 8.43 2.44 -1.56
C ALA A 9 8.97 1.07 -2.01
N ARG A 10 8.50 -0.03 -1.40
CA ARG A 10 8.89 -1.40 -1.80
C ARG A 10 8.31 -1.82 -3.16
N ALA A 11 7.09 -1.38 -3.47
CA ALA A 11 6.51 -1.58 -4.80
C ALA A 11 7.36 -0.89 -5.87
N ASP A 12 7.71 0.38 -5.64
CA ASP A 12 8.50 1.19 -6.57
C ASP A 12 9.92 0.63 -6.76
N GLU A 13 10.56 0.17 -5.68
CA GLU A 13 11.86 -0.49 -5.72
C GLU A 13 11.79 -1.78 -6.56
N ALA A 14 10.77 -2.61 -6.33
CA ALA A 14 10.59 -3.84 -7.09
C ALA A 14 10.29 -3.58 -8.57
N GLY A 15 9.48 -2.56 -8.89
CA GLY A 15 9.21 -2.14 -10.27
C GLY A 15 10.47 -1.63 -10.98
N SER A 16 11.27 -0.83 -10.28
CA SER A 16 12.57 -0.36 -10.79
C SER A 16 13.54 -1.52 -11.05
N ALA A 17 13.59 -2.50 -10.15
CA ALA A 17 14.39 -3.71 -10.34
C ALA A 17 13.91 -4.55 -11.53
N ALA A 18 12.58 -4.68 -11.72
CA ALA A 18 12.02 -5.36 -12.89
C ALA A 18 12.43 -4.67 -14.20
N ALA A 19 12.37 -3.34 -14.24
CA ALA A 19 12.76 -2.55 -15.41
C ALA A 19 14.25 -2.73 -15.79
N GLY A 20 15.13 -2.94 -14.81
CA GLY A 20 16.55 -3.21 -15.02
C GLY A 20 16.91 -4.66 -15.38
N CYS A 21 15.94 -5.59 -15.36
CA CYS A 21 16.21 -7.02 -15.60
C CYS A 21 16.19 -7.40 -17.07
N ASN A 22 17.29 -8.02 -17.54
CA ASN A 22 17.41 -8.58 -18.89
C ASN A 22 16.86 -10.01 -19.01
N LEU A 23 16.69 -10.72 -17.90
CA LEU A 23 16.15 -12.08 -17.87
C LEU A 23 14.67 -12.04 -17.48
N ASP A 24 13.82 -12.63 -18.32
CA ASP A 24 12.36 -12.61 -18.15
C ASP A 24 11.93 -13.27 -16.83
N ASN A 25 12.52 -14.42 -16.48
CA ASN A 25 12.19 -15.11 -15.23
C ASN A 25 12.53 -14.29 -13.97
N VAL A 26 13.59 -13.47 -14.03
CA VAL A 26 13.97 -12.56 -12.93
C VAL A 26 13.04 -11.34 -12.93
N ARG A 27 12.75 -10.76 -14.10
CA ARG A 27 11.79 -9.65 -14.25
C ARG A 27 10.42 -10.03 -13.68
N GLU A 28 9.89 -11.18 -14.04
CA GLU A 28 8.62 -11.68 -13.53
C GLU A 28 8.60 -11.85 -12.01
N ARG A 29 9.71 -12.32 -11.42
CA ARG A 29 9.83 -12.42 -9.96
C ARG A 29 9.72 -11.04 -9.30
N HIS A 30 10.37 -10.03 -9.86
CA HIS A 30 10.28 -8.66 -9.36
C HIS A 30 8.87 -8.08 -9.54
N LEU A 31 8.22 -8.30 -10.69
CA LEU A 31 6.84 -7.86 -10.93
C LEU A 31 5.84 -8.52 -9.96
N ARG A 32 6.01 -9.81 -9.64
CA ARG A 32 5.21 -10.47 -8.59
C ARG A 32 5.42 -9.85 -7.22
N SER A 33 6.66 -9.50 -6.88
CA SER A 33 6.95 -8.80 -5.63
C SER A 33 6.33 -7.41 -5.60
N GLN A 34 6.44 -6.64 -6.69
CA GLN A 34 5.80 -5.33 -6.84
C GLN A 34 4.30 -5.45 -6.59
N ALA A 35 3.62 -6.36 -7.30
CA ALA A 35 2.18 -6.57 -7.17
C ALA A 35 1.77 -6.92 -5.73
N ALA A 36 2.58 -7.73 -5.01
CA ALA A 36 2.32 -8.05 -3.61
C ALA A 36 2.43 -6.82 -2.70
N TRP A 37 3.46 -5.98 -2.90
CA TRP A 37 3.63 -4.72 -2.16
C TRP A 37 2.51 -3.73 -2.45
N GLU A 38 2.11 -3.58 -3.72
CA GLU A 38 0.99 -2.73 -4.13
C GLU A 38 -0.32 -3.18 -3.47
N ALA A 39 -0.60 -4.49 -3.45
CA ALA A 39 -1.80 -5.03 -2.81
C ALA A 39 -1.82 -4.73 -1.30
N MET A 40 -0.67 -4.81 -0.62
CA MET A 40 -0.56 -4.46 0.80
C MET A 40 -0.75 -2.95 1.03
N ALA A 41 -0.20 -2.09 0.17
CA ALA A 41 -0.40 -0.64 0.23
C ALA A 41 -1.89 -0.28 0.10
N VAL A 42 -2.57 -0.81 -0.91
CA VAL A 42 -4.01 -0.59 -1.14
C VAL A 42 -4.85 -1.07 0.05
N ARG A 43 -4.49 -2.22 0.64
CA ARG A 43 -5.19 -2.71 1.84
C ARG A 43 -4.98 -1.78 3.03
N ALA A 44 -3.76 -1.33 3.26
CA ALA A 44 -3.44 -0.42 4.35
C ALA A 44 -4.14 0.93 4.19
N GLU A 45 -4.19 1.48 2.97
CA GLU A 45 -4.95 2.69 2.63
C GLU A 45 -6.43 2.53 2.94
N ARG A 46 -7.06 1.42 2.53
CA ARG A 46 -8.47 1.15 2.84
C ARG A 46 -8.76 1.10 4.34
N VAL A 47 -7.88 0.44 5.11
CA VAL A 47 -8.03 0.37 6.57
C VAL A 47 -7.85 1.74 7.21
N ALA A 48 -6.86 2.53 6.78
CA ALA A 48 -6.63 3.88 7.28
C ALA A 48 -7.84 4.79 7.01
N THR A 49 -8.39 4.76 5.79
CA THR A 49 -9.59 5.49 5.41
C THR A 49 -10.78 5.08 6.26
N GLN A 50 -11.04 3.77 6.43
CA GLN A 50 -12.17 3.31 7.24
C GLN A 50 -12.03 3.73 8.72
N ARG A 51 -10.81 3.70 9.26
CA ARG A 51 -10.56 4.17 10.63
C ARG A 51 -10.87 5.66 10.78
N ALA A 52 -10.44 6.49 9.84
CA ALA A 52 -10.72 7.92 9.86
C ALA A 52 -12.23 8.21 9.77
N LEU A 53 -12.96 7.50 8.92
CA LEU A 53 -14.43 7.62 8.82
C LEU A 53 -15.12 7.25 10.15
N ASN A 54 -14.73 6.12 10.74
CA ASN A 54 -15.31 5.66 11.99
C ASN A 54 -15.03 6.64 13.15
N GLU A 55 -13.85 7.27 13.16
CA GLU A 55 -13.52 8.25 14.20
C GLU A 55 -14.35 9.53 14.05
N ALA A 56 -14.47 10.05 12.81
CA ALA A 56 -15.31 11.20 12.53
C ALA A 56 -16.79 10.96 12.91
N GLU A 57 -17.31 9.76 12.66
CA GLU A 57 -18.68 9.39 13.06
C GLU A 57 -18.85 9.37 14.59
N LYS A 58 -17.87 8.81 15.31
CA LYS A 58 -17.87 8.81 16.78
C LYS A 58 -17.81 10.22 17.35
N GLU A 59 -16.93 11.07 16.83
CA GLU A 59 -16.82 12.47 17.23
C GLU A 59 -18.12 13.22 16.98
N ALA A 60 -18.71 13.07 15.80
CA ALA A 60 -20.00 13.70 15.48
C ALA A 60 -21.12 13.25 16.44
N ARG A 61 -21.15 11.95 16.80
CA ARG A 61 -22.11 11.42 17.77
C ARG A 61 -21.86 11.94 19.19
N ALA A 62 -20.60 12.10 19.59
CA ALA A 62 -20.23 12.61 20.92
C ALA A 62 -20.56 14.09 21.11
N VAL A 63 -20.52 14.89 20.03
CA VAL A 63 -20.87 16.33 20.05
C VAL A 63 -22.38 16.57 19.95
N SER A 64 -23.14 15.59 19.47
CA SER A 64 -24.60 15.69 19.28
C SER A 64 -25.45 15.34 20.52
N PHE A 65 -24.82 15.24 21.71
CA PHE A 65 -25.47 14.94 22.99
C PHE A 65 -25.22 16.06 24.00
#